data_AF-A0A7K4H564-F1
#
_entry.id   AF-A0A7K4H564-F1
#
_cell.length_a   1.000
_cell.length_b   1.000
_cell.length_c   1.000
_cell.angle_alpha   90.00
_cell.angle_beta   90.00
_cell.angle_gamma   90.00
#
_symmetry.space_group_name_H-M   'P 1'
#
loop_
_entity.id
_entity.type
_entity.pdbx_description
1 polymer ?
#
loop_
_entity_poly.entity_id
_entity_poly.type
_entity_poly.pdbx_seq_one_letter_code
_entity_poly.pdbx_strand_id
1 'polypeptide(L)'
;MVQKLARSKKNDEINDKSDKEESYMNNDHNSFEKSDEMKKYEKETGRYAIWRGIITEGFRRWQKGEKVYHRDKERISLYVTEDTKSKWLDYTKNTGELTISKLIREAVTAFIKSKSNNHKYSLSKLNPQAISNISHTLKEPLTSIKGYSQLLLENYKEKLNVQVLDTVRNIFEQSILLEKKIINILDNIKVKSEYDVLLIEDDLATIRLITSYFESKGFKCKGVVSGSKGLEELGSTIPKLILLDIILPDLSGYDICKTIKSDKEWANIPVYFLTAIAGNEVEKNLADTKSDGFILKPFNFSDFEVIFDILKKS
;
A
#
# COMPACT_ATOMS: atom_id res chain seq x y z
N MET A 1 3.01 -56.63 -59.13
CA MET A 1 3.77 -57.68 -58.43
C MET A 1 3.03 -58.00 -57.14
N VAL A 2 2.36 -59.17 -57.14
CA VAL A 2 2.07 -60.08 -56.00
C VAL A 2 1.51 -59.44 -54.72
N GLN A 3 0.18 -59.39 -54.58
CA GLN A 3 -0.72 -60.32 -53.84
C GLN A 3 -0.99 -59.84 -52.39
N LYS A 4 -2.22 -59.44 -52.05
CA LYS A 4 -3.42 -60.25 -51.74
C LYS A 4 -3.31 -60.91 -50.36
N LEU A 5 -4.17 -60.48 -49.43
CA LEU A 5 -5.18 -61.27 -48.70
C LEU A 5 -5.61 -60.44 -47.49
N ALA A 6 -6.81 -59.85 -47.53
CA ALA A 6 -8.09 -60.46 -47.20
C ALA A 6 -8.42 -60.15 -45.73
N ARG A 7 -9.40 -59.26 -45.51
CA ARG A 7 -10.82 -59.61 -45.29
C ARG A 7 -10.96 -60.32 -43.93
N SER A 8 -11.88 -59.94 -43.05
CA SER A 8 -13.21 -59.45 -43.36
C SER A 8 -13.94 -59.13 -42.06
N LYS A 9 -14.70 -58.02 -42.07
CA LYS A 9 -16.11 -57.91 -41.65
C LYS A 9 -16.40 -58.17 -40.17
N LYS A 10 -17.33 -57.47 -39.54
CA LYS A 10 -18.55 -56.82 -40.04
C LYS A 10 -19.00 -55.93 -38.86
N ASN A 11 -19.33 -54.67 -39.13
CA ASN A 11 -20.71 -54.14 -39.03
C ASN A 11 -21.16 -53.93 -37.57
N ASP A 12 -21.83 -52.86 -37.18
CA ASP A 12 -22.58 -51.86 -37.93
C ASP A 12 -22.84 -50.69 -36.97
N GLU A 13 -22.95 -49.50 -37.57
CA GLU A 13 -23.95 -48.47 -37.26
C GLU A 13 -23.82 -47.67 -35.94
N ILE A 14 -23.42 -46.39 -36.02
CA ILE A 14 -24.24 -45.18 -36.29
C ILE A 14 -24.75 -44.54 -34.98
N ASN A 15 -24.60 -43.20 -34.93
CA ASN A 15 -25.09 -42.24 -33.94
C ASN A 15 -24.29 -42.21 -32.62
N ASP A 16 -24.02 -41.06 -31.99
CA ASP A 16 -24.45 -39.69 -32.21
C ASP A 16 -23.40 -38.76 -31.58
N LYS A 17 -23.45 -37.49 -31.94
CA LYS A 17 -22.61 -36.42 -31.39
C LYS A 17 -22.78 -36.27 -29.87
N SER A 18 -21.78 -35.60 -29.29
CA SER A 18 -21.76 -34.94 -27.97
C SER A 18 -21.42 -35.80 -26.76
N ASP A 19 -20.45 -35.25 -26.01
CA ASP A 19 -20.13 -35.47 -24.61
C ASP A 19 -19.61 -36.85 -24.20
N LYS A 20 -18.29 -36.90 -23.94
CA LYS A 20 -17.79 -37.16 -22.57
C LYS A 20 -16.27 -37.12 -22.48
N GLU A 21 -15.84 -36.39 -21.47
CA GLU A 21 -14.55 -36.53 -20.82
C GLU A 21 -14.32 -37.97 -20.31
N GLU A 22 -13.04 -38.25 -20.08
CA GLU A 22 -12.44 -39.32 -19.27
C GLU A 22 -11.87 -40.58 -19.95
N SER A 23 -10.57 -40.78 -19.61
CA SER A 23 -9.86 -42.05 -19.40
C SER A 23 -9.15 -42.64 -20.64
N TYR A 24 -7.91 -43.15 -20.60
CA TYR A 24 -6.99 -43.52 -19.51
C TYR A 24 -5.53 -43.24 -19.93
N MET A 25 -4.70 -43.12 -18.89
CA MET A 25 -3.23 -43.16 -18.86
C MET A 25 -2.57 -44.30 -19.66
N ASN A 26 -1.27 -44.06 -19.94
CA ASN A 26 -0.13 -44.96 -20.21
C ASN A 26 0.46 -44.74 -21.63
N ASN A 27 1.74 -44.41 -21.83
CA ASN A 27 2.93 -44.52 -21.00
C ASN A 27 4.05 -43.58 -21.53
N ASP A 28 5.02 -43.38 -20.65
CA ASP A 28 6.42 -43.02 -20.89
C ASP A 28 6.89 -41.55 -20.78
N HIS A 29 7.61 -41.37 -19.67
CA HIS A 29 8.66 -40.41 -19.41
C HIS A 29 9.39 -39.91 -20.66
N ASN A 30 9.29 -38.60 -20.90
CA ASN A 30 10.47 -37.83 -21.25
C ASN A 30 10.41 -36.52 -20.47
N SER A 31 11.13 -36.48 -19.36
CA SER A 31 11.52 -35.23 -18.73
C SER A 31 12.34 -34.45 -19.75
N PHE A 32 11.79 -33.37 -20.29
CA PHE A 32 12.61 -32.44 -21.06
C PHE A 32 13.63 -31.82 -20.12
N GLU A 33 14.87 -32.33 -20.14
CA GLU A 33 15.98 -31.69 -19.46
C GLU A 33 16.18 -30.30 -20.05
N LYS A 34 16.17 -29.28 -19.19
CA LYS A 34 16.37 -27.88 -19.61
C LYS A 34 17.81 -27.71 -20.08
N SER A 35 18.00 -27.23 -21.31
CA SER A 35 19.33 -26.87 -21.80
C SER A 35 19.94 -25.72 -20.99
N ASP A 36 21.25 -25.55 -21.06
CA ASP A 36 21.91 -24.49 -20.28
C ASP A 36 21.51 -23.07 -20.75
N GLU A 37 21.10 -22.92 -22.01
CA GLU A 37 20.49 -21.68 -22.51
C GLU A 37 19.12 -21.40 -21.86
N MET A 38 18.29 -22.43 -21.64
CA MET A 38 17.00 -22.30 -20.95
C MET A 38 17.17 -21.86 -19.50
N LYS A 39 18.18 -22.41 -18.81
CA LYS A 39 18.53 -22.00 -17.44
C LYS A 39 19.05 -20.56 -17.42
N LYS A 40 19.84 -20.16 -18.43
CA LYS A 40 20.36 -18.78 -18.56
C LYS A 40 19.23 -17.77 -18.80
N TYR A 41 18.27 -18.05 -19.68
CA TYR A 41 17.08 -17.22 -19.88
C TYR A 41 16.23 -17.07 -18.61
N GLU A 42 15.97 -18.19 -17.93
CA GLU A 42 15.21 -18.21 -16.68
C GLU A 42 15.88 -17.33 -15.63
N LYS A 43 17.21 -17.38 -15.54
CA LYS A 43 18.00 -16.56 -14.62
C LYS A 43 18.04 -15.08 -15.00
N GLU A 44 18.18 -14.76 -16.29
CA GLU A 44 18.29 -13.37 -16.77
C GLU A 44 16.96 -12.63 -16.80
N THR A 45 15.85 -13.34 -17.04
CA THR A 45 14.51 -12.72 -17.23
C THR A 45 13.53 -13.04 -16.11
N GLY A 46 13.84 -14.01 -15.25
CA GLY A 46 12.94 -14.51 -14.21
C GLY A 46 11.75 -15.32 -14.74
N ARG A 47 11.77 -15.78 -16.00
CA ARG A 47 10.64 -16.48 -16.66
C ARG A 47 10.99 -17.87 -17.12
N TYR A 48 10.05 -18.81 -17.00
CA TYR A 48 10.23 -20.19 -17.42
C TYR A 48 10.48 -20.34 -18.93
N ALA A 49 11.51 -21.11 -19.27
CA ALA A 49 11.81 -21.51 -20.64
C ALA A 49 10.96 -22.68 -21.11
N ILE A 50 10.52 -23.52 -20.18
CA ILE A 50 9.56 -24.61 -20.40
C ILE A 50 8.45 -24.47 -19.38
N TRP A 51 7.22 -24.44 -19.86
CA TRP A 51 6.02 -24.46 -19.03
C TRP A 51 5.13 -25.58 -19.55
N ARG A 52 4.85 -26.57 -18.69
CA ARG A 52 3.87 -27.64 -18.92
C ARG A 52 4.30 -28.60 -20.03
N GLY A 53 5.62 -28.83 -20.12
CA GLY A 53 6.24 -29.68 -21.13
C GLY A 53 6.47 -29.01 -22.48
N ILE A 54 6.10 -27.72 -22.64
CA ILE A 54 6.23 -26.98 -23.90
C ILE A 54 7.22 -25.83 -23.73
N ILE A 55 8.11 -25.66 -24.72
CA ILE A 55 9.05 -24.53 -24.76
C ILE A 55 8.26 -23.22 -24.91
N THR A 56 8.49 -22.28 -24.00
CA THR A 56 7.75 -21.01 -23.96
C THR A 56 8.19 -20.10 -25.09
N GLU A 57 7.23 -19.36 -25.65
CA GLU A 57 7.51 -18.40 -26.72
C GLU A 57 8.45 -17.28 -26.27
N GLY A 58 8.45 -16.95 -24.98
CA GLY A 58 9.41 -16.01 -24.39
C GLY A 58 10.86 -16.49 -24.50
N PHE A 59 11.11 -17.79 -24.31
CA PHE A 59 12.44 -18.36 -24.48
C PHE A 59 12.87 -18.42 -25.95
N ARG A 60 11.97 -18.84 -26.85
CA ARG A 60 12.27 -18.86 -28.30
C ARG A 60 12.63 -17.48 -28.85
N ARG A 61 12.02 -16.43 -28.31
CA ARG A 61 12.27 -15.04 -28.70
C ARG A 61 13.54 -14.47 -28.06
N TRP A 62 13.81 -14.83 -26.80
CA TRP A 62 15.07 -14.48 -26.13
C TRP A 62 16.29 -15.13 -26.81
N GLN A 63 16.18 -16.38 -27.29
CA GLN A 63 17.24 -17.04 -28.08
C GLN A 63 17.55 -16.29 -29.38
N LYS A 64 16.58 -15.57 -29.96
CA LYS A 64 16.76 -14.72 -31.15
C LYS A 64 17.24 -13.30 -30.81
N GLY A 65 17.48 -12.98 -29.53
CA GLY A 65 17.95 -11.68 -29.06
C GLY A 65 16.85 -10.63 -28.85
N GLU A 66 15.57 -11.02 -28.80
CA GLU A 66 14.44 -10.08 -28.63
C GLU A 66 14.14 -9.78 -27.15
N LYS A 67 13.84 -8.50 -26.81
CA LYS A 67 13.49 -8.09 -25.43
C LYS A 67 12.11 -8.60 -24.99
N VAL A 68 12.02 -9.13 -23.77
CA VAL A 68 10.82 -9.78 -23.20
C VAL A 68 10.11 -8.86 -22.18
N TYR A 69 8.82 -8.50 -22.40
CA TYR A 69 8.03 -7.57 -21.54
C TYR A 69 6.84 -8.25 -20.83
N HIS A 70 6.41 -7.74 -19.65
CA HIS A 70 5.31 -8.27 -18.80
C HIS A 70 3.92 -7.70 -19.16
N ARG A 71 2.85 -8.50 -19.05
CA ARG A 71 1.44 -8.02 -19.16
C ARG A 71 0.51 -8.75 -18.19
N ASP A 72 0.10 -8.06 -17.14
CA ASP A 72 -1.27 -8.14 -16.59
C ASP A 72 -1.81 -6.71 -16.52
N LYS A 73 -2.63 -6.35 -17.52
CA LYS A 73 -3.53 -5.19 -17.55
C LYS A 73 -4.65 -5.59 -18.53
N GLU A 74 -5.91 -5.35 -18.19
CA GLU A 74 -6.98 -5.37 -19.19
C GLU A 74 -6.61 -4.36 -20.28
N ARG A 75 -6.46 -4.85 -21.52
CA ARG A 75 -6.00 -4.05 -22.66
C ARG A 75 -7.00 -4.17 -23.78
N ILE A 76 -7.57 -3.03 -24.19
CA ILE A 76 -8.12 -2.88 -25.53
C ILE A 76 -6.92 -2.98 -26.48
N SER A 77 -6.86 -4.06 -27.26
CA SER A 77 -5.78 -4.33 -28.20
C SER A 77 -6.33 -4.24 -29.62
N LEU A 78 -5.81 -3.31 -30.42
CA LEU A 78 -6.06 -3.26 -31.85
C LEU A 78 -5.00 -4.13 -32.53
N TYR A 79 -5.42 -5.22 -33.17
CA TYR A 79 -4.53 -6.07 -33.95
C TYR A 79 -4.31 -5.44 -35.32
N VAL A 80 -3.06 -5.19 -35.67
CA VAL A 80 -2.62 -4.70 -36.98
C VAL A 80 -1.52 -5.60 -37.51
N THR A 81 -1.35 -5.64 -38.83
CA THR A 81 -0.26 -6.41 -39.46
C THR A 81 1.10 -5.79 -39.13
N GLU A 82 2.19 -6.58 -39.21
CA GLU A 82 3.55 -6.08 -38.95
C GLU A 82 3.99 -4.99 -39.95
N ASP A 83 3.50 -5.05 -41.20
CA ASP A 83 3.71 -3.99 -42.19
C ASP A 83 3.06 -2.67 -41.74
N THR A 84 1.79 -2.73 -41.31
CA THR A 84 1.06 -1.55 -40.82
C THR A 84 1.73 -0.96 -39.58
N LYS A 85 2.20 -1.80 -38.66
CA LYS A 85 2.91 -1.38 -37.44
C LYS A 85 4.24 -0.69 -37.77
N SER A 86 4.99 -1.20 -38.76
CA SER A 86 6.26 -0.62 -39.19
C SER A 86 6.06 0.76 -39.81
N LYS A 87 5.09 0.90 -40.72
CA LYS A 87 4.71 2.18 -41.34
C LYS A 87 4.30 3.24 -40.29
N TRP A 88 3.55 2.82 -39.28
CA TRP A 88 3.14 3.71 -38.19
C TRP A 88 4.32 4.20 -37.34
N LEU A 89 5.28 3.32 -37.05
CA LEU A 89 6.47 3.69 -36.27
C LEU A 89 7.35 4.70 -37.02
N ASP A 90 7.55 4.50 -38.32
CA ASP A 90 8.32 5.43 -39.14
C ASP A 90 7.65 6.80 -39.24
N TYR A 91 6.32 6.82 -39.39
CA TYR A 91 5.54 8.06 -39.37
C TYR A 91 5.76 8.84 -38.06
N THR A 92 5.63 8.20 -36.90
CA THR A 92 5.79 8.89 -35.60
C THR A 92 7.19 9.42 -35.35
N LYS A 93 8.24 8.77 -35.89
CA LYS A 93 9.62 9.27 -35.79
C LYS A 93 9.83 10.53 -36.63
N ASN A 94 9.19 10.61 -37.78
CA ASN A 94 9.38 11.71 -38.72
C ASN A 94 8.52 12.93 -38.37
N THR A 95 7.35 12.73 -37.76
CA THR A 95 6.42 13.83 -37.41
C THR A 95 6.54 14.28 -35.96
N GLY A 96 7.12 13.46 -35.08
CA GLY A 96 7.16 13.72 -33.64
C GLY A 96 5.81 13.53 -32.93
N GLU A 97 4.78 13.06 -33.64
CA GLU A 97 3.44 12.87 -33.10
C GLU A 97 3.36 11.69 -32.11
N LEU A 98 2.50 11.85 -31.09
CA LEU A 98 2.35 10.87 -30.02
C LEU A 98 1.47 9.69 -30.47
N THR A 99 1.90 8.46 -30.16
CA THR A 99 1.04 7.28 -30.33
C THR A 99 -0.19 7.36 -29.43
N ILE A 100 -1.31 6.76 -29.86
CA ILE A 100 -2.53 6.58 -29.03
C ILE A 100 -2.18 5.97 -27.66
N SER A 101 -1.27 4.99 -27.63
CA SER A 101 -0.80 4.36 -26.38
C SER A 101 -0.03 5.31 -25.45
N LYS A 102 0.62 6.35 -25.98
CA LYS A 102 1.31 7.37 -25.20
C LYS A 102 0.30 8.40 -24.67
N LEU A 103 -0.64 8.84 -25.51
CA LEU A 103 -1.74 9.73 -25.12
C LEU A 103 -2.60 9.15 -23.99
N ILE A 104 -3.00 7.89 -24.08
CA ILE A 104 -3.79 7.22 -23.03
C ILE A 104 -3.02 7.19 -21.70
N ARG A 105 -1.71 6.90 -21.75
CA ARG A 105 -0.88 6.86 -20.53
C ARG A 105 -0.79 8.23 -19.87
N GLU A 106 -0.53 9.28 -20.66
CA GLU A 106 -0.44 10.65 -20.15
C GLU A 106 -1.78 11.13 -19.57
N ALA A 107 -2.90 10.82 -20.23
CA ALA A 107 -4.24 11.16 -19.74
C ALA A 107 -4.59 10.46 -18.41
N VAL A 108 -4.30 9.16 -18.28
CA VAL A 108 -4.54 8.42 -17.02
C VAL A 108 -3.66 8.94 -15.89
N THR A 109 -2.38 9.23 -16.15
CA THR A 109 -1.49 9.81 -15.16
C THR A 109 -1.96 11.21 -14.71
N ALA A 110 -2.43 12.03 -15.64
CA ALA A 110 -3.01 13.33 -15.33
C ALA A 110 -4.28 13.21 -14.48
N PHE A 111 -5.16 12.25 -14.77
CA PHE A 111 -6.37 11.98 -13.99
C PHE A 111 -6.07 11.50 -12.57
N ILE A 112 -5.10 10.61 -12.39
CA ILE A 112 -4.70 10.13 -11.05
C ILE A 112 -4.12 11.29 -10.23
N LYS A 113 -3.24 12.12 -10.83
CA LYS A 113 -2.70 13.31 -10.17
C LYS A 113 -3.79 14.32 -9.81
N SER A 114 -4.75 14.57 -10.71
CA SER A 114 -5.84 15.51 -10.45
C SER A 114 -6.81 15.00 -9.38
N LYS A 115 -7.07 13.70 -9.31
CA LYS A 115 -7.88 13.07 -8.25
C LYS A 115 -7.16 13.00 -6.90
N SER A 116 -5.84 12.82 -6.90
CA SER A 116 -5.03 12.89 -5.67
C SER A 116 -4.94 14.32 -5.10
N ASN A 117 -4.99 15.35 -5.95
CA ASN A 117 -4.95 16.75 -5.52
C ASN A 117 -6.32 17.30 -5.10
N ASN A 118 -7.42 16.73 -5.59
CA ASN A 118 -8.79 17.11 -5.19
C ASN A 118 -9.22 16.38 -3.90
N HIS A 119 -8.75 16.88 -2.77
CA HIS A 119 -9.19 16.48 -1.42
C HIS A 119 -10.69 16.66 -1.22
N LYS A 120 -11.48 15.59 -1.41
CA LYS A 120 -12.76 15.39 -0.69
C LYS A 120 -13.11 13.95 -0.30
N TYR A 121 -12.26 12.97 -0.65
CA TYR A 121 -12.35 11.61 -0.12
C TYR A 121 -10.95 11.09 0.19
N SER A 122 -10.28 11.75 1.14
CA SER A 122 -9.06 11.18 1.72
C SER A 122 -9.49 10.23 2.83
N LEU A 123 -9.03 8.98 2.79
CA LEU A 123 -9.18 8.03 3.90
C LEU A 123 -8.59 8.58 5.23
N SER A 124 -7.81 9.66 5.19
CA SER A 124 -7.36 10.42 6.37
C SER A 124 -8.47 11.19 7.10
N LYS A 125 -9.67 11.33 6.52
CA LYS A 125 -10.85 11.93 7.21
C LYS A 125 -11.76 10.89 7.87
N LEU A 126 -11.47 9.60 7.71
CA LEU A 126 -12.22 8.58 8.41
C LEU A 126 -11.77 8.62 9.88
N ASN A 127 -12.74 8.88 10.76
CA ASN A 127 -12.59 8.72 12.20
C ASN A 127 -11.82 7.40 12.51
N PRO A 128 -10.88 7.39 13.48
CA PRO A 128 -10.14 6.20 13.91
C PRO A 128 -11.00 4.93 14.10
N GLN A 129 -12.23 5.08 14.60
CA GLN A 129 -13.24 4.04 14.73
C GLN A 129 -13.70 3.47 13.38
N ALA A 130 -13.88 4.29 12.35
CA ALA A 130 -14.25 3.81 11.02
C ALA A 130 -13.11 3.02 10.37
N ILE A 131 -11.86 3.46 10.56
CA ILE A 131 -10.66 2.74 10.12
C ILE A 131 -10.53 1.40 10.88
N SER A 132 -10.75 1.42 12.19
CA SER A 132 -10.76 0.23 13.04
C SER A 132 -11.86 -0.76 12.62
N ASN A 133 -13.07 -0.28 12.35
CA ASN A 133 -14.18 -1.10 11.87
C ASN A 133 -13.87 -1.73 10.51
N ILE A 134 -13.35 -0.95 9.54
CA ILE A 134 -12.93 -1.49 8.23
C ILE A 134 -11.84 -2.54 8.40
N SER A 135 -10.83 -2.28 9.24
CA SER A 135 -9.78 -3.23 9.56
C SER A 135 -10.37 -4.53 10.14
N HIS A 136 -11.29 -4.44 11.09
CA HIS A 136 -11.91 -5.61 11.72
C HIS A 136 -12.73 -6.41 10.70
N THR A 137 -13.61 -5.75 9.94
CA THR A 137 -14.46 -6.38 8.92
C THR A 137 -13.65 -7.06 7.82
N LEU A 138 -12.46 -6.54 7.47
CA LEU A 138 -11.57 -7.18 6.50
C LEU A 138 -10.73 -8.30 7.11
N LYS A 139 -10.28 -8.16 8.37
CA LYS A 139 -9.48 -9.17 9.05
C LYS A 139 -10.26 -10.44 9.35
N GLU A 140 -11.55 -10.35 9.67
CA GLU A 140 -12.39 -11.50 10.05
C GLU A 140 -12.52 -12.58 8.94
N PRO A 141 -12.92 -12.25 7.69
CA PRO A 141 -12.94 -13.22 6.61
C PRO A 141 -11.53 -13.69 6.23
N LEU A 142 -10.52 -12.80 6.31
CA LEU A 142 -9.14 -13.15 5.98
C LEU A 142 -8.51 -14.13 6.98
N THR A 143 -8.81 -13.95 8.27
CA THR A 143 -8.40 -14.86 9.35
C THR A 143 -8.99 -16.25 9.14
N SER A 144 -10.26 -16.31 8.73
CA SER A 144 -10.94 -17.57 8.41
C SER A 144 -10.30 -18.25 7.20
N ILE A 145 -10.06 -17.53 6.10
CA ILE A 145 -9.40 -18.06 4.89
C ILE A 145 -7.99 -18.57 5.22
N LYS A 146 -7.20 -17.78 5.95
CA LYS A 146 -5.84 -18.14 6.38
C LYS A 146 -5.85 -19.36 7.30
N GLY A 147 -6.74 -19.40 8.29
CA GLY A 147 -6.87 -20.50 9.24
C GLY A 147 -7.29 -21.81 8.58
N TYR A 148 -8.32 -21.79 7.73
CA TYR A 148 -8.75 -23.01 7.03
C TYR A 148 -7.71 -23.49 6.01
N SER A 149 -7.08 -22.58 5.25
CA SER A 149 -6.00 -22.97 4.34
C SER A 149 -4.79 -23.55 5.09
N GLN A 150 -4.43 -22.99 6.24
CA GLN A 150 -3.40 -23.54 7.12
C GLN A 150 -3.76 -24.94 7.65
N LEU A 151 -4.97 -25.13 8.17
CA LEU A 151 -5.44 -26.43 8.66
C LEU A 151 -5.40 -27.51 7.56
N LEU A 152 -5.77 -27.16 6.34
CA LEU A 152 -5.69 -28.07 5.19
C LEU A 152 -4.24 -28.43 4.85
N LEU A 153 -3.31 -27.47 4.93
CA LEU A 153 -1.89 -27.69 4.67
C LEU A 153 -1.18 -28.49 5.77
N GLU A 154 -1.61 -28.36 7.02
CA GLU A 154 -0.99 -29.02 8.17
C GLU A 154 -1.58 -30.42 8.42
N ASN A 155 -2.91 -30.56 8.40
CA ASN A 155 -3.59 -31.77 8.86
C ASN A 155 -4.06 -32.71 7.73
N TYR A 156 -4.12 -32.21 6.49
CA TYR A 156 -4.68 -32.97 5.36
C TYR A 156 -3.73 -33.08 4.17
N LYS A 157 -2.47 -32.63 4.33
CA LYS A 157 -1.45 -32.59 3.27
C LYS A 157 -1.32 -33.89 2.49
N GLU A 158 -1.29 -35.02 3.21
CA GLU A 158 -1.07 -36.35 2.62
C GLU A 158 -2.30 -36.92 1.92
N LYS A 159 -3.49 -36.35 2.20
CA LYS A 159 -4.78 -36.75 1.60
C LYS A 159 -5.15 -35.90 0.39
N LEU A 160 -4.44 -34.80 0.15
CA LEU A 160 -4.69 -33.86 -0.93
C LEU A 160 -3.79 -34.16 -2.12
N ASN A 161 -4.33 -34.07 -3.33
CA ASN A 161 -3.50 -34.17 -4.53
C ASN A 161 -2.60 -32.92 -4.65
N VAL A 162 -1.51 -33.06 -5.41
CA VAL A 162 -0.47 -32.03 -5.54
C VAL A 162 -1.02 -30.70 -6.06
N GLN A 163 -1.95 -30.72 -7.01
CA GLN A 163 -2.54 -29.50 -7.59
C GLN A 163 -3.42 -28.74 -6.59
N VAL A 164 -4.22 -29.46 -5.79
CA VAL A 164 -5.04 -28.88 -4.73
C VAL A 164 -4.13 -28.34 -3.63
N LEU A 165 -3.08 -29.07 -3.27
CA LEU A 165 -2.11 -28.65 -2.27
C LEU A 165 -1.36 -27.37 -2.67
N ASP A 166 -0.95 -27.24 -3.93
CA ASP A 166 -0.35 -26.02 -4.47
C ASP A 166 -1.35 -24.85 -4.51
N THR A 167 -2.61 -25.13 -4.81
CA THR A 167 -3.68 -24.13 -4.80
C THR A 167 -3.93 -23.61 -3.39
N VAL A 168 -4.06 -24.50 -2.41
CA VAL A 168 -4.25 -24.13 -0.99
C VAL A 168 -3.02 -23.37 -0.46
N ARG A 169 -1.80 -23.77 -0.86
CA ARG A 169 -0.58 -23.02 -0.52
C ARG A 169 -0.61 -21.60 -1.08
N ASN A 170 -0.97 -21.44 -2.35
CA ASN A 170 -1.11 -20.11 -2.95
C ASN A 170 -2.20 -19.27 -2.24
N ILE A 171 -3.35 -19.86 -1.89
CA ILE A 171 -4.39 -19.16 -1.11
C ILE A 171 -3.83 -18.66 0.23
N PHE A 172 -3.11 -19.51 0.95
CA PHE A 172 -2.49 -19.16 2.22
C PHE A 172 -1.46 -18.02 2.05
N GLU A 173 -0.54 -18.14 1.09
CA GLU A 173 0.48 -17.12 0.84
C GLU A 173 -0.12 -15.78 0.40
N GLN A 174 -1.12 -15.79 -0.49
CA GLN A 174 -1.82 -14.58 -0.92
C GLN A 174 -2.61 -13.95 0.24
N SER A 175 -3.18 -14.77 1.14
CA SER A 175 -3.87 -14.26 2.34
C SER A 175 -2.92 -13.47 3.25
N ILE A 176 -1.70 -13.97 3.46
CA ILE A 176 -0.65 -13.29 4.24
C ILE A 176 -0.20 -12.01 3.54
N LEU A 177 0.00 -12.05 2.22
CA LEU A 177 0.39 -10.87 1.45
C LEU A 177 -0.67 -9.76 1.53
N LEU A 178 -1.95 -10.14 1.41
CA LEU A 178 -3.06 -9.21 1.50
C LEU A 178 -3.18 -8.62 2.91
N GLU A 179 -3.03 -9.45 3.95
CA GLU A 179 -3.01 -9.01 5.35
C GLU A 179 -1.93 -7.93 5.58
N LYS A 180 -0.71 -8.18 5.11
CA LYS A 180 0.41 -7.22 5.19
C LYS A 180 0.12 -5.91 4.44
N LYS A 181 -0.50 -5.99 3.25
CA LYS A 181 -0.86 -4.79 2.48
C LYS A 181 -1.94 -3.96 3.18
N ILE A 182 -2.95 -4.61 3.75
CA ILE A 182 -4.00 -3.94 4.51
C ILE A 182 -3.40 -3.23 5.72
N ILE A 183 -2.56 -3.92 6.50
CA ILE A 183 -1.87 -3.33 7.66
C ILE A 183 -1.04 -2.11 7.22
N ASN A 184 -0.23 -2.23 6.17
CA ASN A 184 0.59 -1.13 5.67
C ASN A 184 -0.26 0.08 5.21
N ILE A 185 -1.38 -0.15 4.52
CA ILE A 185 -2.30 0.93 4.14
C ILE A 185 -2.91 1.59 5.38
N LEU A 186 -3.35 0.82 6.36
CA LEU A 186 -3.93 1.33 7.60
C LEU A 186 -2.90 2.12 8.43
N ASP A 187 -1.67 1.64 8.50
CA ASP A 187 -0.56 2.34 9.16
C ASP A 187 -0.24 3.65 8.42
N ASN A 188 -0.17 3.64 7.09
CA ASN A 188 0.05 4.87 6.31
C ASN A 188 -1.08 5.90 6.47
N ILE A 189 -2.32 5.45 6.69
CA ILE A 189 -3.46 6.34 6.98
C ILE A 189 -3.29 6.94 8.38
N LYS A 190 -2.80 6.18 9.36
CA LYS A 190 -2.52 6.68 10.72
C LYS A 190 -1.29 7.60 10.80
N VAL A 191 -0.32 7.45 9.89
CA VAL A 191 1.05 7.98 10.09
C VAL A 191 1.37 9.28 9.36
N LYS A 192 0.51 9.81 8.48
CA LYS A 192 0.77 11.11 7.86
C LYS A 192 0.06 12.23 8.59
N SER A 193 0.63 12.65 9.72
CA SER A 193 0.25 13.93 10.32
C SER A 193 0.43 15.04 9.29
N GLU A 194 -0.62 15.84 9.05
CA GLU A 194 -0.52 16.97 8.12
C GLU A 194 0.50 18.01 8.60
N TYR A 195 0.81 18.00 9.90
CA TYR A 195 1.74 18.89 10.58
C TYR A 195 2.56 18.15 11.66
N ASP A 196 3.81 18.58 11.90
CA ASP A 196 4.66 18.01 12.95
C ASP A 196 4.27 18.55 14.33
N VAL A 197 3.85 19.80 14.42
CA VAL A 197 3.57 20.50 15.68
C VAL A 197 2.14 21.03 15.69
N LEU A 198 1.40 20.75 16.77
CA LEU A 198 0.14 21.42 17.08
C LEU A 198 0.39 22.51 18.11
N LEU A 199 0.10 23.76 17.75
CA LEU A 199 0.15 24.91 18.66
C LEU A 199 -1.27 25.29 19.06
N ILE A 200 -1.57 25.27 20.35
CA ILE A 200 -2.86 25.67 20.93
C ILE A 200 -2.64 26.95 21.73
N GLU A 201 -3.09 28.07 21.18
CA GLU A 201 -2.78 29.43 21.64
C GLU A 201 -3.89 30.38 21.17
N ASP A 202 -4.41 31.27 22.01
CA ASP A 202 -5.50 32.17 21.62
C ASP A 202 -5.01 33.46 20.92
N ASP A 203 -3.77 33.89 21.19
CA ASP A 203 -3.17 35.04 20.51
C ASP A 203 -2.70 34.74 19.08
N LEU A 204 -3.38 35.34 18.11
CA LEU A 204 -3.08 35.20 16.69
C LEU A 204 -1.68 35.68 16.30
N ALA A 205 -1.13 36.67 17.00
CA ALA A 205 0.22 37.16 16.71
C ALA A 205 1.27 36.12 17.11
N THR A 206 1.14 35.54 18.29
CA THR A 206 1.97 34.43 18.80
C THR A 206 1.85 33.20 17.89
N ILE A 207 0.63 32.82 17.48
CA ILE A 207 0.42 31.73 16.52
C ILE A 207 1.22 31.96 15.23
N ARG A 208 1.10 33.14 14.62
CA ARG A 208 1.79 33.46 13.36
C ARG A 208 3.30 33.43 13.53
N LEU A 209 3.80 34.00 14.62
CA LEU A 209 5.23 34.04 14.94
C LEU A 209 5.80 32.62 15.06
N ILE A 210 5.20 31.79 15.91
CA ILE A 210 5.68 30.44 16.19
C ILE A 210 5.53 29.56 14.96
N THR A 211 4.38 29.61 14.28
CA THR A 211 4.18 28.82 13.05
C THR A 211 5.24 29.14 12.00
N SER A 212 5.50 30.42 11.74
CA SER A 212 6.53 30.85 10.79
C SER A 212 7.93 30.42 11.23
N TYR A 213 8.22 30.46 12.53
CA TYR A 213 9.52 30.04 13.06
C TYR A 213 9.75 28.54 12.85
N PHE A 214 8.77 27.69 13.16
CA PHE A 214 8.87 26.25 12.95
C PHE A 214 8.99 25.90 11.45
N GLU A 215 8.24 26.59 10.58
CA GLU A 215 8.35 26.43 9.14
C GLU A 215 9.74 26.79 8.62
N SER A 216 10.34 27.87 9.14
CA SER A 216 11.73 28.26 8.79
C SER A 216 12.78 27.21 9.19
N LYS A 217 12.46 26.37 10.16
CA LYS A 217 13.29 25.24 10.63
C LYS A 217 12.95 23.92 9.92
N GLY A 218 12.02 23.94 8.97
CA GLY A 218 11.63 22.78 8.16
C GLY A 218 10.54 21.90 8.76
N PHE A 219 9.88 22.34 9.84
CA PHE A 219 8.77 21.62 10.47
C PHE A 219 7.43 22.26 10.12
N LYS A 220 6.42 21.44 9.87
CA LYS A 220 5.06 21.95 9.67
C LYS A 220 4.41 22.19 11.02
N CYS A 221 3.92 23.40 11.25
CA CYS A 221 3.22 23.77 12.49
C CYS A 221 1.79 24.19 12.17
N LYS A 222 0.80 23.69 12.92
CA LYS A 222 -0.59 24.12 12.81
C LYS A 222 -1.01 24.81 14.10
N GLY A 223 -1.39 26.08 13.99
CA GLY A 223 -1.94 26.86 15.11
C GLY A 223 -3.46 26.78 15.17
N VAL A 224 -4.00 26.62 16.38
CA VAL A 224 -5.43 26.70 16.69
C VAL A 224 -5.69 27.62 17.87
N VAL A 225 -6.82 28.32 17.83
CA VAL A 225 -7.15 29.46 18.70
C VAL A 225 -7.88 29.12 20.00
N SER A 226 -8.13 27.84 20.27
CA SER A 226 -8.85 27.42 21.48
C SER A 226 -8.55 25.96 21.82
N GLY A 227 -8.77 25.60 23.09
CA GLY A 227 -8.55 24.25 23.59
C GLY A 227 -9.44 23.23 22.91
N SER A 228 -10.72 23.57 22.71
CA SER A 228 -11.70 22.71 22.04
C SER A 228 -11.27 22.35 20.60
N LYS A 229 -10.74 23.34 19.85
CA LYS A 229 -10.19 23.08 18.51
C LYS A 229 -8.93 22.23 18.57
N GLY A 230 -8.07 22.42 19.58
CA GLY A 230 -6.91 21.57 19.81
C GLY A 230 -7.28 20.10 19.97
N LEU A 231 -8.28 19.80 20.80
CA LEU A 231 -8.77 18.44 21.01
C LEU A 231 -9.46 17.86 19.76
N GLU A 232 -10.21 18.69 19.01
CA GLU A 232 -10.82 18.28 17.74
C GLU A 232 -9.76 17.84 16.71
N GLU A 233 -8.67 18.62 16.60
CA GLU A 233 -7.55 18.32 15.71
C GLU A 233 -6.85 17.01 16.09
N LEU A 234 -6.65 16.74 17.38
CA LEU A 234 -6.08 15.47 17.87
C LEU A 234 -6.96 14.24 17.54
N GLY A 235 -8.27 14.43 17.39
CA GLY A 235 -9.17 13.37 16.91
C GLY A 235 -8.98 13.00 15.43
N SER A 236 -8.36 13.88 14.65
CA SER A 236 -8.15 13.70 13.20
C SER A 236 -6.69 13.48 12.81
N THR A 237 -5.75 13.93 13.62
CA THR A 237 -4.32 13.94 13.27
C THR A 237 -3.46 13.88 14.54
N ILE A 238 -2.45 13.01 14.55
CA ILE A 238 -1.53 12.83 15.68
C ILE A 238 -0.23 13.61 15.40
N PRO A 239 -0.01 14.79 16.01
CA PRO A 239 1.23 15.54 15.87
C PRO A 239 2.40 14.82 16.56
N LYS A 240 3.62 15.20 16.18
CA LYS A 240 4.84 14.77 16.89
C LYS A 240 5.03 15.48 18.21
N LEU A 241 4.48 16.70 18.37
CA LEU A 241 4.60 17.50 19.57
C LEU A 241 3.45 18.50 19.69
N ILE A 242 3.05 18.81 20.92
CA ILE A 242 2.03 19.82 21.23
C ILE A 242 2.68 20.96 22.03
N LEU A 243 2.48 22.19 21.55
CA LEU A 243 2.71 23.41 22.30
C LEU A 243 1.36 23.93 22.78
N LEU A 244 1.21 24.15 24.08
CA LEU A 244 -0.09 24.41 24.70
C LEU A 244 -0.03 25.61 25.64
N ASP A 245 -0.79 26.66 25.36
CA ASP A 245 -1.02 27.68 26.39
C ASP A 245 -1.89 27.11 27.52
N ILE A 246 -1.57 27.53 28.74
CA ILE A 246 -2.32 27.22 29.94
C ILE A 246 -3.56 28.12 30.04
N ILE A 247 -3.44 29.38 29.61
CA ILE A 247 -4.52 30.35 29.66
C ILE A 247 -5.17 30.41 28.28
N LEU A 248 -6.32 29.77 28.14
CA LEU A 248 -7.13 29.79 26.92
C LEU A 248 -8.56 30.28 27.26
N PRO A 249 -9.32 30.80 26.28
CA PRO A 249 -10.64 31.37 26.52
C PRO A 249 -11.72 30.35 26.90
N ASP A 250 -11.53 29.07 26.56
CA ASP A 250 -12.54 28.02 26.71
C ASP A 250 -12.17 26.97 27.77
N LEU A 251 -10.98 26.38 27.69
CA LEU A 251 -10.54 25.29 28.55
C LEU A 251 -9.15 25.59 29.12
N SER A 252 -8.91 25.25 30.39
CA SER A 252 -7.58 25.36 30.98
C SER A 252 -6.60 24.41 30.27
N GLY A 253 -5.42 24.91 29.90
CA GLY A 253 -4.38 24.06 29.29
C GLY A 253 -3.90 22.94 30.22
N TYR A 254 -4.00 23.11 31.54
CA TYR A 254 -3.75 22.01 32.47
C TYR A 254 -4.74 20.86 32.29
N ASP A 255 -6.03 21.17 32.12
CA ASP A 255 -7.06 20.16 31.93
C ASP A 255 -6.92 19.47 30.58
N ILE A 256 -6.63 20.24 29.52
CA ILE A 256 -6.33 19.71 28.19
C ILE A 256 -5.14 18.74 28.25
N CYS A 257 -4.04 19.13 28.91
CA CYS A 257 -2.86 18.27 29.07
C CYS A 257 -3.21 16.97 29.80
N LYS A 258 -3.99 17.04 30.88
CA LYS A 258 -4.46 15.84 31.60
C LYS A 258 -5.32 14.94 30.71
N THR A 259 -6.21 15.51 29.90
CA THR A 259 -7.00 14.76 28.92
C THR A 259 -6.09 14.04 27.92
N ILE A 260 -5.12 14.75 27.34
CA ILE A 260 -4.14 14.18 26.38
C ILE A 260 -3.34 13.04 27.03
N LYS A 261 -2.79 13.26 28.22
CA LYS A 261 -1.94 12.29 28.92
C LYS A 261 -2.70 11.10 29.52
N SER A 262 -4.03 11.17 29.58
CA SER A 262 -4.89 10.07 30.03
C SER A 262 -5.42 9.21 28.87
N ASP A 263 -5.34 9.71 27.64
CA ASP A 263 -5.81 9.01 26.45
C ASP A 263 -4.76 8.00 25.95
N LYS A 264 -5.18 6.78 25.58
CA LYS A 264 -4.26 5.72 25.16
C LYS A 264 -3.53 6.01 23.85
N GLU A 265 -4.16 6.76 22.95
CA GLU A 265 -3.59 7.11 21.66
C GLU A 265 -2.71 8.36 21.76
N TRP A 266 -3.05 9.30 22.64
CA TRP A 266 -2.35 10.60 22.74
C TRP A 266 -1.32 10.70 23.87
N ALA A 267 -1.32 9.80 24.85
CA ALA A 267 -0.48 9.94 26.05
C ALA A 267 1.02 10.00 25.77
N ASN A 268 1.47 9.41 24.66
CA ASN A 268 2.88 9.39 24.26
C ASN A 268 3.31 10.65 23.49
N ILE A 269 2.38 11.53 23.12
CA ILE A 269 2.72 12.78 22.45
C ILE A 269 3.38 13.71 23.47
N PRO A 270 4.59 14.24 23.19
CA PRO A 270 5.21 15.26 24.01
C PRO A 270 4.36 16.53 24.08
N VAL A 271 4.09 17.03 25.28
CA VAL A 271 3.31 18.25 25.54
C VAL A 271 4.18 19.23 26.32
N TYR A 272 4.41 20.40 25.72
CA TYR A 272 5.11 21.50 26.36
C TYR A 272 4.17 22.68 26.54
N PHE A 273 4.13 23.21 27.76
CA PHE A 273 3.37 24.43 28.01
C PHE A 273 4.07 25.66 27.41
N LEU A 274 3.30 26.61 26.92
CA LEU A 274 3.76 27.91 26.44
C LEU A 274 2.95 29.00 27.14
N THR A 275 3.44 29.55 28.25
CA THR A 275 2.57 30.31 29.15
C THR A 275 3.22 31.55 29.75
N ALA A 276 2.40 32.54 30.11
CA ALA A 276 2.80 33.69 30.93
C ALA A 276 2.72 33.41 32.45
N ILE A 277 2.20 32.25 32.87
CA ILE A 277 2.17 31.86 34.30
C ILE A 277 3.60 31.70 34.81
N ALA A 278 3.85 32.14 36.05
CA ALA A 278 5.17 32.07 36.65
C ALA A 278 5.69 30.62 36.73
N GLY A 279 6.96 30.41 36.37
CA GLY A 279 7.55 29.07 36.27
C GLY A 279 7.42 28.23 37.54
N ASN A 280 7.55 28.83 38.72
CA ASN A 280 7.37 28.15 40.01
C ASN A 280 5.94 27.61 40.24
N GLU A 281 4.94 28.22 39.62
CA GLU A 281 3.55 27.76 39.66
C GLU A 281 3.33 26.65 38.63
N VAL A 282 3.91 26.78 37.44
CA VAL A 282 3.87 25.73 36.41
C VAL A 282 4.56 24.45 36.91
N GLU A 283 5.74 24.57 37.51
CA GLU A 283 6.52 23.45 38.05
C GLU A 283 5.74 22.59 39.05
N LYS A 284 4.93 23.22 39.92
CA LYS A 284 4.08 22.50 40.88
C LYS A 284 3.02 21.64 40.19
N ASN A 285 2.56 22.06 39.01
CA ASN A 285 1.51 21.38 38.25
C ASN A 285 2.06 20.40 37.20
N LEU A 286 3.38 20.38 36.93
CA LEU A 286 3.99 19.46 35.95
C LEU A 286 3.75 18.00 36.32
N ALA A 287 3.94 17.64 37.60
CA ALA A 287 3.77 16.27 38.08
C ALA A 287 2.34 15.75 37.88
N ASP A 288 1.35 16.61 38.19
CA ASP A 288 -0.07 16.27 38.10
C ASP A 288 -0.57 16.20 36.65
N THR A 289 0.03 17.00 35.76
CA THR A 289 -0.36 17.07 34.34
C THR A 289 0.40 16.09 33.46
N LYS A 290 1.53 15.56 33.95
CA LYS A 290 2.48 14.70 33.20
C LYS A 290 2.98 15.34 31.90
N SER A 291 3.05 16.67 31.87
CA SER A 291 3.66 17.41 30.76
C SER A 291 5.17 17.19 30.72
N ASP A 292 5.76 17.39 29.55
CA ASP A 292 7.18 17.12 29.28
C ASP A 292 8.07 18.35 29.52
N GLY A 293 7.45 19.52 29.70
CA GLY A 293 8.13 20.75 30.08
C GLY A 293 7.30 22.00 29.81
N PHE A 294 7.95 23.16 29.90
CA PHE A 294 7.32 24.45 29.63
C PHE A 294 8.31 25.48 29.08
N ILE A 295 7.78 26.47 28.37
CA ILE A 295 8.46 27.68 27.89
C ILE A 295 7.66 28.87 28.40
N LEU A 296 8.35 29.84 29.03
CA LEU A 296 7.72 31.03 29.61
C LEU A 296 7.61 32.15 28.59
N LYS A 297 6.49 32.87 28.60
CA LYS A 297 6.31 34.15 27.92
C LYS A 297 6.81 35.29 28.83
N PRO A 298 7.59 36.27 28.32
CA PRO A 298 8.14 36.34 26.97
C PRO A 298 9.30 35.34 26.77
N PHE A 299 9.40 34.77 25.57
CA PHE A 299 10.41 33.79 25.18
C PHE A 299 11.35 34.34 24.10
N ASN A 300 12.50 33.69 23.97
CA ASN A 300 13.42 33.82 22.84
C ASN A 300 13.36 32.57 21.95
N PHE A 301 13.80 32.70 20.71
CA PHE A 301 13.85 31.55 19.78
C PHE A 301 14.76 30.41 20.25
N SER A 302 15.75 30.70 21.10
CA SER A 302 16.64 29.71 21.73
C SER A 302 15.91 28.78 22.70
N ASP A 303 14.79 29.21 23.26
CA ASP A 303 14.05 28.43 24.27
C ASP A 303 13.37 27.21 23.64
N PHE A 304 13.21 27.21 22.31
CA PHE A 304 12.66 26.11 21.52
C PHE A 304 13.70 25.09 21.06
N GLU A 305 15.00 25.26 21.35
CA GLU A 305 16.03 24.31 20.88
C GLU A 305 15.79 22.88 21.40
N VAL A 306 15.33 22.75 22.65
CA VAL A 306 14.93 21.45 23.23
C VAL A 306 13.79 20.81 22.43
N ILE A 307 12.84 21.61 21.95
CA ILE A 307 11.70 21.14 21.14
C ILE A 307 12.19 20.60 19.79
N PHE A 308 13.13 21.30 19.14
CA PHE A 308 13.67 20.84 17.86
C PHE A 308 14.49 19.55 18.00
N ASP A 309 15.18 19.36 19.11
CA ASP A 309 15.89 18.10 19.38
C ASP A 309 14.94 16.91 19.52
N ILE A 310 13.76 17.11 20.09
CA ILE A 310 12.70 16.09 20.16
C ILE A 310 12.15 15.79 18.76
N LEU A 311 11.86 16.83 17.97
CA LEU A 311 11.30 16.67 16.62
C LEU A 311 12.26 16.02 15.62
N LYS A 312 13.58 16.17 15.80
CA LYS A 312 14.60 15.51 14.96
C LYS A 312 14.81 14.04 15.31
N LYS A 313 14.48 13.63 16.54
CA LYS A 313 14.66 12.25 17.03
C LYS A 313 13.43 11.36 16.80
N SER A 314 12.30 11.95 16.41
CA SER A 314 10.99 11.29 16.20
C SER A 314 10.64 11.11 14.73
#